data_AF-A0A6A3N526-F1
#
_entry.id   AF-A0A6A3N526-F1
#
_cell.length_a   1.000
_cell.length_b   1.000
_cell.length_c   1.000
_cell.angle_alpha   90.00
_cell.angle_beta   90.00
_cell.angle_gamma   90.00
#
_symmetry.space_group_name_H-M   'P 1'
#
loop_
_entity.id
_entity.type
_entity.pdbx_description
1 polymer ?
#
loop_
_entity_poly.entity_id
_entity_poly.type
_entity_poly.pdbx_seq_one_letter_code
_entity_poly.pdbx_strand_id
1 'polypeptide(L)'
;MVSSSCSPGSLTRSPPAEATADKLRRLNSTLRGRLANANSDLQAAASSRDVAVDHQHRLSRTLLRQTHGLRALERRYGAQQEEVGRLRAEIESLQWSEDSSVATGPERRQLGVPTSATSTDLHDLESRLDQAISERDTLQDQSDHRAEEVRLAGVKIELLHEEQNHLNRERENAEHELLLTETSLA
;
A
#
# COMPACT_ATOMS: atom_id res chain seq x y z
N MET A 1 35.24 -61.87 69.26
CA MET A 1 35.56 -60.44 69.51
C MET A 1 36.47 -60.03 68.35
N VAL A 2 36.18 -59.05 67.50
CA VAL A 2 35.60 -57.72 67.70
C VAL A 2 34.73 -57.36 66.47
N SER A 3 33.59 -56.74 66.74
CA SER A 3 32.70 -56.10 65.75
C SER A 3 33.33 -54.82 65.22
N SER A 4 33.25 -54.57 63.91
CA SER A 4 33.41 -53.23 63.34
C SER A 4 32.24 -52.92 62.42
N SER A 5 31.45 -51.97 62.90
CA SER A 5 30.27 -51.35 62.32
C SER A 5 30.62 -50.05 61.57
N CYS A 6 29.66 -49.59 60.76
CA CYS A 6 29.52 -48.26 60.13
C CYS A 6 30.36 -48.02 58.86
N SER A 7 29.84 -47.52 57.74
CA SER A 7 28.64 -46.70 57.50
C SER A 7 28.09 -46.94 56.08
N PRO A 8 26.76 -46.97 55.85
CA PRO A 8 26.21 -46.62 54.56
C PRO A 8 26.26 -45.10 54.45
N GLY A 9 27.26 -44.59 53.73
CA GLY A 9 27.28 -43.20 53.29
C GLY A 9 26.00 -42.94 52.51
N SER A 10 25.09 -42.18 53.12
CA SER A 10 23.85 -41.72 52.51
C SER A 10 24.22 -40.87 51.31
N LEU A 11 24.09 -41.43 50.11
CA LEU A 11 23.95 -40.65 48.89
C LEU A 11 22.54 -40.06 48.92
N THR A 12 22.34 -39.01 49.71
CA THR A 12 21.22 -38.08 49.56
C THR A 12 21.43 -37.33 48.25
N ARG A 13 21.20 -38.02 47.14
CA ARG A 13 21.17 -37.44 45.81
C ARG A 13 19.70 -37.21 45.45
N SER A 14 19.12 -36.16 46.02
CA SER A 14 18.03 -35.46 45.33
C SER A 14 18.72 -34.56 44.30
N PRO A 15 18.74 -34.96 43.01
CA PRO A 15 18.03 -34.10 42.07
C PRO A 15 17.43 -34.89 40.91
N PRO A 16 16.10 -34.77 40.76
CA PRO A 16 15.59 -34.48 39.42
C PRO A 16 14.75 -33.20 39.41
N ALA A 17 13.99 -32.92 40.46
CA ALA A 17 12.94 -31.90 40.44
C ALA A 17 13.47 -30.46 40.42
N GLU A 18 14.48 -30.12 41.24
CA GLU A 18 15.04 -28.76 41.31
C GLU A 18 15.78 -28.36 40.02
N ALA A 19 16.56 -29.28 39.45
CA ALA A 19 17.19 -29.11 38.14
C ALA A 19 16.17 -29.04 36.97
N THR A 20 14.93 -29.49 37.19
CA THR A 20 13.83 -29.39 36.22
C THR A 20 13.14 -28.02 36.31
N ALA A 21 12.92 -27.51 37.53
CA ALA A 21 12.41 -26.16 37.75
C ALA A 21 13.35 -25.08 37.16
N ASP A 22 14.67 -25.21 37.33
CA ASP A 22 15.64 -24.27 36.73
C ASP A 22 15.61 -24.26 35.20
N LYS A 23 15.39 -25.41 34.57
CA LYS A 23 15.22 -25.50 33.11
C LYS A 23 13.95 -24.80 32.67
N LEU A 24 12.85 -24.99 33.38
CA LEU A 24 11.57 -24.32 33.11
C LEU A 24 11.68 -22.80 33.28
N ARG A 25 12.38 -22.32 34.31
CA ARG A 25 12.68 -20.88 34.48
C ARG A 25 13.48 -20.31 33.31
N ARG A 26 14.50 -21.02 32.83
CA ARG A 26 15.29 -20.62 31.65
C ARG A 26 14.42 -20.57 30.40
N LEU A 27 13.65 -21.63 30.14
CA LEU A 27 12.71 -21.68 29.00
C LEU A 27 11.73 -20.51 29.05
N ASN A 28 11.15 -20.25 30.22
CA ASN A 28 10.20 -19.16 30.40
C ASN A 28 10.81 -17.78 30.12
N SER A 29 12.03 -17.54 30.62
CA SER A 29 12.79 -16.32 30.31
C SER A 29 13.04 -16.16 28.80
N THR A 30 13.41 -17.25 28.11
CA THR A 30 13.58 -17.26 26.65
C THR A 30 12.27 -16.96 25.92
N LEU A 31 11.16 -17.58 26.32
CA LEU A 31 9.85 -17.34 25.71
C LEU A 31 9.36 -15.91 25.92
N ARG A 32 9.59 -15.31 27.10
CA ARG A 32 9.32 -13.89 27.36
C ARG A 32 10.14 -12.97 26.44
N GLY A 33 11.42 -13.27 26.23
CA GLY A 33 12.26 -12.55 25.28
C GLY A 33 11.75 -12.66 23.84
N ARG A 34 11.41 -13.87 23.39
CA ARG A 34 10.83 -14.09 22.05
C ARG A 34 9.50 -13.36 21.86
N LEU A 35 8.65 -13.36 22.89
CA LEU A 35 7.36 -12.68 22.86
C LEU A 35 7.52 -11.15 22.82
N ALA A 36 8.48 -10.60 23.56
CA ALA A 36 8.82 -9.18 23.47
C ALA A 36 9.27 -8.79 22.05
N ASN A 37 10.09 -9.62 21.40
CA ASN A 37 10.50 -9.40 20.01
C ASN A 37 9.32 -9.48 19.05
N ALA A 38 8.47 -10.53 19.16
CA ALA A 38 7.27 -10.66 18.33
C ALA A 38 6.31 -9.47 18.49
N ASN A 39 6.16 -8.93 19.70
CA ASN A 39 5.38 -7.71 19.94
C ASN A 39 5.98 -6.49 19.25
N SER A 40 7.30 -6.33 19.31
CA SER A 40 8.00 -5.25 18.61
C SER A 40 7.83 -5.37 17.10
N ASP A 41 7.93 -6.57 16.55
CA ASP A 41 7.75 -6.83 15.12
C ASP A 41 6.31 -6.57 14.67
N LEU A 42 5.32 -6.96 15.48
CA LEU A 42 3.90 -6.63 15.26
C LEU A 42 3.68 -5.11 15.25
N GLN A 43 4.23 -4.40 16.22
CA GLN A 43 4.08 -2.95 16.32
C GLN A 43 4.74 -2.24 15.13
N ALA A 44 5.92 -2.70 14.72
CA ALA A 44 6.63 -2.18 13.55
C ALA A 44 5.84 -2.46 12.26
N ALA A 45 5.30 -3.67 12.10
CA ALA A 45 4.49 -4.03 10.95
C ALA A 45 3.18 -3.23 10.89
N ALA A 46 2.49 -3.04 12.01
CA ALA A 46 1.30 -2.21 12.12
C ALA A 46 1.58 -0.75 11.77
N SER A 47 2.64 -0.17 12.34
CA SER A 47 3.05 1.22 12.05
C SER A 47 3.40 1.40 10.57
N SER A 48 4.10 0.43 9.98
CA SER A 48 4.43 0.43 8.55
C SER A 48 3.17 0.37 7.68
N ARG A 49 2.23 -0.51 8.01
CA ARG A 49 0.95 -0.63 7.30
C ARG A 49 0.16 0.69 7.35
N ASP A 50 0.09 1.33 8.52
CA ASP A 50 -0.69 2.56 8.67
C ASP A 50 -0.11 3.69 7.80
N VAL A 51 1.22 3.80 7.70
CA VAL A 51 1.88 4.74 6.76
C VAL A 51 1.55 4.40 5.30
N ALA A 52 1.56 3.11 4.94
CA ALA A 52 1.23 2.67 3.59
C ALA A 52 -0.25 2.99 3.23
N VAL A 53 -1.18 2.77 4.16
CA VAL A 53 -2.60 3.11 4.00
C VAL A 53 -2.78 4.62 3.83
N ASP A 54 -2.11 5.43 4.64
CA ASP A 54 -2.14 6.89 4.51
C ASP A 54 -1.64 7.35 3.13
N HIS A 55 -0.58 6.72 2.64
CA HIS A 55 -0.04 7.02 1.32
C HIS A 55 -1.01 6.60 0.20
N GLN A 56 -1.62 5.42 0.31
CA GLN A 56 -2.66 4.97 -0.61
C GLN A 56 -3.83 5.95 -0.65
N HIS A 57 -4.32 6.42 0.51
CA HIS A 57 -5.40 7.40 0.56
C HIS A 57 -5.03 8.72 -0.11
N ARG A 58 -3.79 9.20 0.09
CA ARG A 58 -3.28 10.40 -0.60
C ARG A 58 -3.27 10.21 -2.11
N LEU A 59 -2.79 9.08 -2.61
CA LEU A 59 -2.79 8.75 -4.04
C LEU A 59 -4.20 8.68 -4.60
N SER A 60 -5.14 8.01 -3.93
CA SER A 60 -6.53 7.93 -4.37
C SER A 60 -7.19 9.30 -4.51
N ARG A 61 -6.90 10.24 -3.58
CA ARG A 61 -7.41 11.62 -3.70
C ARG A 61 -6.80 12.37 -4.89
N THR A 62 -5.51 12.16 -5.16
CA THR A 62 -4.83 12.76 -6.32
C THR A 62 -5.39 12.18 -7.62
N LEU A 63 -5.57 10.86 -7.71
CA LEU A 63 -6.17 10.18 -8.85
C LEU A 63 -7.58 10.69 -9.15
N LEU A 64 -8.40 10.87 -8.12
CA LEU A 64 -9.74 11.42 -8.28
C LEU A 64 -9.70 12.83 -8.89
N ARG A 65 -8.82 13.70 -8.39
CA ARG A 65 -8.63 15.05 -8.94
C ARG A 65 -8.14 15.00 -10.39
N GLN A 66 -7.18 14.13 -10.70
CA GLN A 66 -6.65 13.96 -12.05
C GLN A 66 -7.71 13.45 -13.02
N THR A 67 -8.53 12.48 -12.62
CA THR A 67 -9.64 11.97 -13.43
C THR A 67 -10.67 13.06 -13.71
N HIS A 68 -10.97 13.92 -12.73
CA HIS A 68 -11.83 15.08 -12.97
C HIS A 68 -11.20 16.11 -13.90
N GLY A 69 -9.89 16.35 -13.78
CA GLY A 69 -9.11 17.23 -14.67
C GLY A 69 -9.12 16.74 -16.12
N LEU A 70 -8.87 15.44 -16.32
CA LEU A 70 -8.91 14.79 -17.62
C LEU A 70 -10.29 14.94 -18.28
N ARG A 71 -11.38 14.64 -17.55
CA ARG A 71 -12.75 14.85 -18.07
C ARG A 71 -13.03 16.31 -18.45
N ALA A 72 -12.43 17.27 -17.75
CA ALA A 72 -12.56 18.68 -18.10
C ALA A 72 -11.79 19.03 -19.37
N LEU A 73 -10.60 18.46 -19.57
CA LEU A 73 -9.81 18.60 -20.79
C LEU A 73 -10.52 17.95 -21.99
N GLU A 74 -11.03 16.73 -21.84
CA GLU A 74 -11.79 16.01 -22.89
C GLU A 74 -12.98 16.83 -23.39
N ARG A 75 -13.75 17.44 -22.47
CA ARG A 75 -14.86 18.33 -22.84
C ARG A 75 -14.40 19.57 -23.59
N ARG A 76 -13.26 20.16 -23.22
CA ARG A 76 -12.71 21.34 -23.93
C ARG A 76 -12.24 20.97 -25.33
N TYR A 77 -11.57 19.82 -25.46
CA TYR A 77 -11.15 19.30 -26.74
C TYR A 77 -12.34 19.06 -27.67
N GLY A 78 -13.39 18.39 -27.18
CA GLY A 78 -14.63 18.18 -27.94
C GLY A 78 -15.29 19.50 -28.40
N ALA A 79 -15.43 20.48 -27.51
CA ALA A 79 -15.98 21.79 -27.86
C ALA A 79 -15.13 22.54 -28.91
N GLN A 80 -13.80 22.46 -28.79
CA GLN A 80 -12.89 23.07 -29.76
C GLN A 80 -12.98 22.38 -31.12
N GLN A 81 -13.13 21.06 -31.14
CA GLN A 81 -13.29 20.27 -32.36
C GLN A 81 -14.60 20.60 -33.10
N GLU A 82 -15.69 20.80 -32.35
CA GLU A 82 -16.97 21.26 -32.91
C GLU A 82 -16.84 22.65 -33.55
N GLU A 83 -16.15 23.59 -32.89
CA GLU A 83 -15.93 24.93 -33.45
C GLU A 83 -15.09 24.90 -34.73
N VAL A 84 -14.05 24.07 -34.78
CA VAL A 84 -13.29 23.86 -36.02
C VAL A 84 -14.18 23.28 -37.12
N GLY A 85 -15.07 22.34 -36.80
CA GLY A 85 -16.08 21.83 -37.73
C GLY A 85 -17.02 22.93 -38.24
N ARG A 86 -17.49 23.80 -37.35
CA ARG A 86 -18.34 24.95 -37.68
C ARG A 86 -17.64 25.93 -38.62
N LEU A 87 -16.41 26.33 -38.29
CA LEU A 87 -15.63 27.26 -39.11
C LEU A 87 -15.32 26.69 -40.50
N ARG A 88 -15.03 25.39 -40.60
CA ARG A 88 -14.83 24.72 -41.90
C ARG A 88 -16.10 24.73 -42.75
N ALA A 89 -17.25 24.37 -42.17
CA ALA A 89 -18.53 24.42 -42.88
C ALA A 89 -18.91 25.85 -43.32
N GLU A 90 -18.60 26.85 -42.49
CA GLU A 90 -18.82 28.27 -42.82
C GLU A 90 -17.95 28.70 -44.01
N ILE A 91 -16.68 28.30 -44.04
CA ILE A 91 -15.78 28.54 -45.17
C ILE A 91 -16.31 27.86 -46.45
N GLU A 92 -16.74 26.60 -46.39
CA GLU A 92 -17.30 25.87 -47.53
C GLU A 92 -18.59 26.54 -48.06
N SER A 93 -19.47 27.00 -47.16
CA SER A 93 -20.68 27.74 -47.54
C SER A 93 -20.37 29.05 -48.28
N LEU A 94 -19.33 29.76 -47.84
CA LEU A 94 -18.87 30.97 -48.52
C LEU A 94 -18.29 30.65 -49.89
N GLN A 95 -17.50 29.57 -50.02
CA GLN A 95 -16.95 29.12 -51.30
C GLN A 95 -18.05 28.81 -52.34
N TRP A 96 -19.11 28.12 -51.94
CA TRP A 96 -20.24 27.83 -52.84
C TRP A 96 -21.08 29.06 -53.21
N SER A 97 -21.07 30.10 -52.37
CA SER A 97 -21.74 31.37 -52.67
C SER A 97 -20.92 32.27 -53.61
N GLU A 98 -19.60 32.13 -53.59
CA GLU A 98 -18.66 32.90 -54.43
C GLU A 98 -18.49 32.34 -55.84
N ASP A 99 -18.70 31.03 -56.07
CA ASP A 99 -18.80 30.49 -57.43
C ASP A 99 -19.95 31.15 -58.24
N SER A 100 -20.85 31.88 -57.55
CA SER A 100 -21.88 32.75 -58.13
C SER A 100 -21.53 34.26 -58.15
N SER A 101 -20.46 34.75 -57.50
CA SER A 101 -20.09 36.17 -57.49
C SER A 101 -18.59 36.47 -57.31
N VAL A 102 -18.06 37.39 -58.13
CA VAL A 102 -16.61 37.61 -58.40
C VAL A 102 -15.83 38.36 -57.28
N ALA A 103 -16.38 38.61 -56.09
CA ALA A 103 -15.86 39.67 -55.21
C ALA A 103 -15.53 39.26 -53.76
N THR A 104 -14.49 38.47 -53.50
CA THR A 104 -14.16 38.09 -52.10
C THR A 104 -12.73 37.53 -51.87
N GLY A 105 -11.76 38.43 -51.70
CA GLY A 105 -10.44 38.14 -51.11
C GLY A 105 -10.24 38.46 -49.61
N PRO A 106 -11.03 39.35 -48.95
CA PRO A 106 -10.77 39.75 -47.57
C PRO A 106 -11.50 38.90 -46.51
N GLU A 107 -12.72 38.41 -46.75
CA GLU A 107 -13.46 37.58 -45.78
C GLU A 107 -12.84 36.20 -45.59
N ARG A 108 -12.42 35.54 -46.67
CA ARG A 108 -11.66 34.28 -46.61
C ARG A 108 -10.35 34.39 -45.83
N ARG A 109 -9.62 35.49 -46.02
CA ARG A 109 -8.39 35.76 -45.24
C ARG A 109 -8.68 35.99 -43.77
N GLN A 110 -9.81 36.63 -43.45
CA GLN A 110 -10.26 36.82 -42.07
C GLN A 110 -10.69 35.52 -41.39
N LEU A 111 -11.21 34.51 -42.11
CA LEU A 111 -11.54 33.19 -41.56
C LEU A 111 -10.35 32.22 -41.52
N GLY A 112 -9.37 32.38 -42.41
CA GLY A 112 -8.14 31.59 -42.43
C GLY A 112 -7.31 31.74 -41.15
N VAL A 113 -7.24 32.95 -40.58
CA VAL A 113 -6.49 33.23 -39.34
C VAL A 113 -7.09 32.51 -38.11
N PRO A 114 -8.40 32.60 -37.83
CA PRO A 114 -9.09 31.79 -36.81
C PRO A 114 -8.90 30.29 -37.01
N THR A 115 -8.95 29.81 -38.25
CA THR A 115 -8.81 28.36 -38.53
C THR A 115 -7.40 27.86 -38.22
N SER A 116 -6.37 28.64 -38.55
CA SER A 116 -4.99 28.29 -38.18
C SER A 116 -4.76 28.35 -36.67
N ALA A 117 -5.32 29.36 -35.98
CA ALA A 117 -5.17 29.51 -34.54
C ALA A 117 -5.90 28.39 -33.76
N THR A 118 -7.11 28.05 -34.16
CA THR A 118 -7.87 26.94 -33.55
C THR A 118 -7.22 25.58 -33.79
N SER A 119 -6.57 25.39 -34.94
CA SER A 119 -5.79 24.17 -35.22
C SER A 119 -4.56 24.04 -34.31
N THR A 120 -3.85 25.14 -34.01
CA THR A 120 -2.74 25.09 -33.05
C THR A 120 -3.24 24.84 -31.63
N ASP A 121 -4.38 25.42 -31.25
CA ASP A 121 -4.99 25.20 -29.94
C ASP A 121 -5.46 23.75 -29.76
N LEU A 122 -5.99 23.11 -30.81
CA LEU A 122 -6.32 21.68 -30.79
C LEU A 122 -5.08 20.82 -30.56
N HIS A 123 -3.98 21.11 -31.24
CA HIS A 123 -2.75 20.35 -31.06
C HIS A 123 -2.15 20.51 -29.66
N ASP A 124 -2.23 21.71 -29.06
CA ASP A 124 -1.89 21.91 -27.64
C ASP A 124 -2.79 21.09 -26.71
N LEU A 125 -4.11 21.11 -26.96
CA LEU A 125 -5.07 20.33 -26.18
C LEU A 125 -4.83 18.82 -26.30
N GLU A 126 -4.51 18.30 -27.48
CA GLU A 126 -4.13 16.89 -27.70
C GLU A 126 -2.89 16.53 -26.89
N SER A 127 -1.84 17.34 -27.00
CA SER A 127 -0.60 17.13 -26.25
C SER A 127 -0.85 17.12 -24.73
N ARG A 128 -1.72 18.01 -24.25
CA ARG A 128 -2.10 18.08 -22.83
C ARG A 128 -2.98 16.92 -22.39
N LEU A 129 -3.86 16.41 -23.26
CA LEU A 129 -4.64 15.21 -23.00
C LEU A 129 -3.73 14.00 -22.88
N ASP A 130 -2.83 13.79 -23.83
CA ASP A 130 -1.87 12.68 -23.82
C ASP A 130 -1.01 12.71 -22.55
N GLN A 131 -0.51 13.90 -22.18
CA GLN A 131 0.22 14.10 -20.94
C GLN A 131 -0.64 13.74 -19.71
N ALA A 132 -1.86 14.26 -19.63
CA ALA A 132 -2.75 14.01 -18.50
C ALA A 132 -3.15 12.52 -18.37
N ILE A 133 -3.31 11.82 -19.50
CA ILE A 133 -3.56 10.37 -19.52
C ILE A 133 -2.35 9.62 -18.97
N SER A 134 -1.15 9.94 -19.47
CA SER A 134 0.10 9.31 -19.02
C SER A 134 0.36 9.53 -17.52
N GLU A 135 0.12 10.75 -17.02
CA GLU A 135 0.22 11.07 -15.59
C GLU A 135 -0.79 10.29 -14.76
N ARG A 136 -2.04 10.17 -15.22
CA ARG A 136 -3.09 9.37 -14.56
C ARG A 136 -2.70 7.89 -14.51
N ASP A 137 -2.23 7.34 -15.62
CA ASP A 137 -1.83 5.93 -15.72
C ASP A 137 -0.68 5.63 -14.75
N THR A 138 0.34 6.49 -14.72
CA THR A 138 1.46 6.38 -13.77
C THR A 138 0.96 6.41 -12.31
N LEU A 139 0.03 7.30 -11.99
CA LEU A 139 -0.57 7.36 -10.64
C LEU A 139 -1.42 6.12 -10.33
N GLN A 140 -2.08 5.53 -11.33
CA GLN A 140 -2.87 4.32 -11.16
C GLN A 140 -1.96 3.13 -10.84
N ASP A 141 -0.87 2.96 -11.59
CA ASP A 141 0.14 1.93 -11.33
C ASP A 141 0.73 2.06 -9.92
N GLN A 142 1.04 3.29 -9.49
CA GLN A 142 1.49 3.56 -8.14
C GLN A 142 0.44 3.21 -7.09
N SER A 143 -0.84 3.54 -7.34
CA SER A 143 -1.93 3.21 -6.43
C SER A 143 -2.11 1.70 -6.29
N ASP A 144 -2.05 0.96 -7.39
CA ASP A 144 -2.22 -0.50 -7.40
C ASP A 144 -1.05 -1.19 -6.68
N HIS A 145 0.18 -0.73 -6.93
CA HIS A 145 1.36 -1.22 -6.22
C HIS A 145 1.25 -1.00 -4.70
N ARG A 146 0.79 0.19 -4.27
CA ARG A 146 0.61 0.51 -2.85
C ARG A 146 -0.51 -0.29 -2.20
N ALA A 147 -1.60 -0.52 -2.91
CA ALA A 147 -2.68 -1.39 -2.43
C ALA A 147 -2.17 -2.82 -2.17
N GLU A 148 -1.29 -3.33 -3.04
CA GLU A 148 -0.66 -4.63 -2.84
C GLU A 148 0.31 -4.64 -1.63
N GLU A 149 1.11 -3.59 -1.42
CA GLU A 149 1.95 -3.47 -0.23
C GLU A 149 1.11 -3.47 1.07
N VAL A 150 0.00 -2.73 1.10
CA VAL A 150 -0.93 -2.72 2.24
C VAL A 150 -1.50 -4.11 2.48
N ARG A 151 -1.90 -4.81 1.42
CA ARG A 151 -2.41 -6.18 1.50
C ARG A 151 -1.35 -7.14 2.08
N LEU A 152 -0.13 -7.10 1.56
CA LEU A 152 0.99 -7.92 2.03
C LEU A 152 1.37 -7.61 3.49
N ALA A 153 1.34 -6.33 3.89
CA ALA A 153 1.54 -5.93 5.27
C ALA A 153 0.44 -6.49 6.19
N GLY A 154 -0.81 -6.53 5.72
CA GLY A 154 -1.92 -7.19 6.41
C GLY A 154 -1.64 -8.67 6.66
N VAL A 155 -1.26 -9.42 5.63
CA VAL A 155 -0.89 -10.84 5.73
C VAL A 155 0.28 -11.04 6.70
N LYS A 156 1.29 -10.17 6.67
CA LYS A 156 2.43 -10.23 7.59
C LYS A 156 1.99 -10.04 9.05
N ILE A 157 1.09 -9.11 9.32
CA ILE A 157 0.55 -8.87 10.67
C ILE A 157 -0.25 -10.08 11.16
N GLU A 158 -1.04 -10.72 10.30
CA GLU A 158 -1.77 -11.95 10.64
C GLU A 158 -0.81 -13.07 11.05
N LEU A 159 0.24 -13.32 10.25
CA LEU A 159 1.27 -14.32 10.57
C LEU A 159 1.97 -14.03 11.89
N LEU A 160 2.33 -12.77 12.14
CA LEU A 160 2.98 -12.38 13.39
C LEU A 160 2.05 -12.54 14.60
N HIS A 161 0.73 -12.30 14.44
CA HIS A 161 -0.24 -12.59 15.49
C HIS A 161 -0.36 -14.09 15.77
N GLU A 162 -0.33 -14.94 14.74
CA GLU A 162 -0.33 -16.39 14.91
C GLU A 162 0.90 -16.87 15.68
N GLU A 163 2.09 -16.35 15.34
CA GLU A 163 3.34 -16.64 16.06
C GLU A 163 3.27 -16.16 17.51
N GLN A 164 2.82 -14.92 17.75
CA GLN A 164 2.64 -14.38 19.10
C GLN A 164 1.70 -15.25 19.93
N ASN A 165 0.56 -15.67 19.36
CA ASN A 165 -0.40 -16.55 20.02
C ASN A 165 0.20 -17.92 20.34
N HIS A 166 1.00 -18.49 19.43
CA HIS A 166 1.70 -19.74 19.67
C HIS A 166 2.71 -19.60 20.82
N LEU A 167 3.55 -18.56 20.80
CA LEU A 167 4.51 -18.25 21.86
C LEU A 167 3.82 -18.04 23.22
N ASN A 168 2.67 -17.36 23.23
CA ASN A 168 1.90 -17.18 24.46
C ASN A 168 1.42 -18.51 25.04
N ARG A 169 0.92 -19.42 24.20
CA ARG A 169 0.50 -20.76 24.64
C ARG A 169 1.69 -21.58 25.16
N GLU A 170 2.84 -21.53 24.47
CA GLU A 170 4.06 -22.20 24.95
C GLU A 170 4.51 -21.65 26.31
N ARG A 171 4.45 -20.33 26.48
CA ARG A 171 4.81 -19.65 27.73
C ARG A 171 3.87 -20.06 28.86
N GLU A 172 2.55 -20.02 28.62
CA GLU A 172 1.53 -20.42 29.60
C GLU A 172 1.71 -21.87 30.04
N ASN A 173 1.96 -22.79 29.10
CA ASN A 173 2.26 -24.18 29.40
C ASN A 173 3.53 -24.32 30.26
N ALA A 174 4.60 -23.62 29.91
CA ALA A 174 5.85 -23.64 30.68
C ALA A 174 5.68 -23.04 32.10
N GLU A 175 4.83 -22.01 32.27
CA GLU A 175 4.50 -21.46 33.59
C GLU A 175 3.69 -22.44 34.42
N HIS A 176 2.71 -23.08 33.80
CA HIS A 176 1.89 -24.09 34.47
C HIS A 176 2.75 -25.28 34.94
N GLU A 177 3.63 -25.80 34.08
CA GLU A 177 4.58 -26.85 34.47
C GLU A 177 5.52 -26.40 35.58
N LEU A 178 6.04 -25.16 35.52
CA LEU A 178 6.91 -24.62 36.57
C LEU A 178 6.17 -24.60 37.91
N LEU A 179 4.94 -24.08 37.95
CA LEU A 179 4.11 -24.04 39.15
C LEU A 179 3.88 -25.44 39.73
N LEU A 180 3.58 -26.43 38.90
CA LEU A 180 3.43 -27.83 39.35
C LEU A 180 4.74 -28.38 39.94
N THR A 181 5.88 -28.09 39.31
CA THR A 181 7.18 -28.56 39.83
C THR A 181 7.56 -27.87 41.14
N GLU A 182 7.31 -26.56 41.27
CA GLU A 182 7.62 -25.79 42.48
C GLU A 182 6.69 -26.17 43.64
N THR A 183 5.40 -26.38 43.38
CA THR A 183 4.45 -26.86 44.41
C THR A 183 4.72 -28.30 44.85
N SER A 184 5.25 -29.15 43.97
CA SER A 184 5.68 -30.51 44.34
C SER A 184 7.00 -30.56 45.13
N LEU A 185 7.76 -29.46 45.11
CA LEU A 185 9.02 -29.29 45.82
C LEU A 185 8.86 -28.63 47.21
N ALA A 186 7.73 -27.94 47.44
CA ALA A 186 7.38 -27.24 48.68
C ALA A 186 6.79 -28.20 49.73
#